data_AF-A0ABD0QFG6-F1
#
_entry.id   AF-A0ABD0QFG6-F1
#
_cell.length_a   1.000
_cell.length_b   1.000
_cell.length_c   1.000
_cell.angle_alpha   90.00
_cell.angle_beta   90.00
_cell.angle_gamma   90.00
#
_symmetry.space_group_name_H-M   'P 1'
#
loop_
_entity.id
_entity.type
_entity.pdbx_description
1 polymer ?
#
loop_
_entity_poly.entity_id
_entity_poly.type
_entity_poly.pdbx_seq_one_letter_code
_entity_poly.pdbx_strand_id
1 'polypeptide(L)'
;LKKESYRAWLVRGTPEAAERYRWAKRTAARVVVEAKTRVWEEFGEAMEKDYRSASKRFWQTVRRLRRGKQCPTNTVYSGSGNLLTSTGDIVGRWKEYFEDLLNSVNTPSIEEDNNMSSIEEAEAGGSEADSTISRAEVAEVVEKLPGGKAPGVDEIRPEYLKSLDVVGLSWLTRLCNIA
;
A
#
# COMPACT_ATOMS: atom_id res chain seq x y z
N LEU A 1 20.77 30.94 -26.66
CA LEU A 1 22.01 30.42 -27.30
C LEU A 1 21.83 29.30 -28.34
N LYS A 2 21.60 28.00 -28.01
CA LYS A 2 21.53 26.92 -29.04
C LYS A 2 20.44 27.16 -30.09
N LYS A 3 19.23 27.53 -29.67
CA LYS A 3 18.10 27.79 -30.58
C LYS A 3 18.34 29.01 -31.46
N GLU A 4 18.93 30.07 -30.92
CA GLU A 4 19.28 31.29 -31.68
C GLU A 4 20.38 31.03 -32.72
N SER A 5 21.45 30.32 -32.34
CA SER A 5 22.53 29.97 -33.26
C SER A 5 22.08 28.99 -34.35
N TYR A 6 21.12 28.12 -34.05
CA TYR A 6 20.45 27.29 -35.07
C TYR A 6 19.68 28.13 -36.08
N ARG A 7 18.87 29.10 -35.62
CA ARG A 7 18.14 30.03 -36.49
C ARG A 7 19.09 30.88 -37.34
N ALA A 8 20.18 31.39 -36.74
CA ALA A 8 21.18 32.18 -37.45
C ALA A 8 21.91 31.37 -38.54
N TRP A 9 22.21 30.10 -38.28
CA TRP A 9 22.77 29.20 -39.28
C TRP A 9 21.80 28.93 -40.43
N LEU A 10 20.51 28.69 -40.14
CA LEU A 10 19.48 28.49 -41.18
C LEU A 10 19.33 29.72 -42.09
N VAL A 11 19.45 30.93 -41.55
CA VAL A 11 19.31 32.18 -42.32
C VAL A 11 20.57 32.50 -43.14
N ARG A 12 21.76 32.32 -42.56
CA ARG A 12 23.02 32.77 -43.19
C ARG A 12 23.72 31.68 -44.00
N GLY A 13 23.55 30.41 -43.65
CA GLY A 13 24.21 29.27 -44.32
C GLY A 13 25.74 29.23 -44.21
N THR A 14 26.38 30.16 -43.49
CA THR A 14 27.84 30.28 -43.46
C THR A 14 28.51 29.20 -42.61
N PRO A 15 29.75 28.81 -42.93
CA PRO A 15 30.52 27.85 -42.12
C PRO A 15 30.70 28.32 -40.67
N GLU A 16 30.93 29.61 -40.46
CA GLU A 16 31.03 30.22 -39.12
C GLU A 16 29.74 30.09 -38.31
N ALA A 17 28.57 30.33 -38.93
CA ALA A 17 27.30 30.16 -38.26
C ALA A 17 27.04 28.68 -37.90
N ALA A 18 27.46 27.76 -38.77
CA ALA A 18 27.41 26.33 -38.49
C ALA A 18 28.30 25.94 -37.30
N GLU A 19 29.52 26.46 -37.22
CA GLU A 19 30.44 26.22 -36.10
C GLU A 19 29.89 26.75 -34.77
N ARG A 20 29.36 27.97 -34.76
CA ARG A 20 28.70 28.55 -33.57
C ARG A 20 27.55 27.69 -33.09
N TYR A 21 26.73 27.17 -34.00
CA TYR A 21 25.65 26.23 -33.65
C TYR A 21 26.21 24.92 -33.08
N ARG A 22 27.23 24.30 -33.71
CA ARG A 22 27.86 23.07 -33.20
C ARG A 22 28.45 23.27 -31.81
N TRP A 23 29.11 24.40 -31.56
CA TRP A 23 29.63 24.76 -30.24
C TRP A 23 28.49 24.91 -29.23
N ALA A 24 27.46 25.70 -29.53
CA ALA A 24 26.32 25.90 -28.63
C ALA A 24 25.55 24.60 -28.35
N LYS A 25 25.45 23.71 -29.34
CA LYS A 25 24.85 22.37 -29.18
C LYS A 25 25.68 21.50 -28.22
N ARG A 26 27.01 21.47 -28.37
CA ARG A 26 27.91 20.74 -27.47
C ARG A 26 27.87 21.28 -26.05
N THR A 27 27.91 22.60 -25.89
CA THR A 27 27.81 23.27 -24.58
C THR A 27 26.49 22.93 -23.90
N ALA A 28 25.36 23.01 -24.61
CA ALA A 28 24.06 22.64 -24.05
C ALA A 28 23.98 21.16 -23.65
N ALA A 29 24.53 20.25 -24.48
CA ALA A 29 24.58 18.84 -24.15
C ALA A 29 25.42 18.57 -22.88
N ARG A 30 26.57 19.24 -22.73
CA ARG A 30 27.40 19.15 -21.53
C ARG A 30 26.64 19.58 -20.29
N VAL A 31 25.97 20.73 -20.33
CA VAL A 31 25.17 21.24 -19.20
C VAL A 31 24.04 20.28 -18.84
N VAL A 32 23.39 19.66 -19.83
CA VAL A 32 22.34 18.65 -19.57
C VAL A 32 22.92 17.40 -18.91
N VAL A 33 24.09 16.91 -19.36
CA VAL A 33 24.75 15.76 -18.74
C VAL A 33 25.14 16.10 -17.30
N GLU A 34 25.79 17.24 -17.07
CA GLU A 34 26.20 17.70 -15.74
C GLU A 34 24.99 17.84 -14.79
N ALA A 35 23.91 18.45 -15.25
CA ALA A 35 22.68 18.56 -14.46
C ALA A 35 22.05 17.19 -14.16
N LYS A 36 22.07 16.25 -15.12
CA LYS A 36 21.57 14.89 -14.88
C LYS A 36 22.44 14.14 -13.89
N THR A 37 23.75 14.25 -14.00
CA THR A 37 24.71 13.65 -13.06
C THR A 37 24.46 14.18 -11.66
N ARG A 38 24.36 15.50 -11.51
CA ARG A 38 24.09 16.12 -10.20
C ARG A 38 22.78 15.63 -9.56
N VAL A 39 21.70 15.54 -10.34
CA VAL A 39 20.42 15.00 -9.83
C VAL A 39 20.55 13.55 -9.37
N TRP A 40 21.33 12.73 -10.08
CA TRP A 40 21.57 11.34 -9.69
C TRP A 40 22.46 11.21 -8.44
N GLU A 41 23.46 12.07 -8.31
CA GLU A 41 24.32 12.16 -7.11
C GLU A 41 23.51 12.58 -5.89
N GLU A 42 22.76 13.69 -5.98
CA GLU A 42 21.87 14.17 -4.90
C GLU A 42 20.85 13.10 -4.48
N PHE A 43 20.29 12.38 -5.45
CA PHE A 43 19.38 11.25 -5.18
C PHE A 43 20.09 10.09 -4.47
N GLY A 44 21.32 9.75 -4.90
CA GLY A 44 22.14 8.71 -4.30
C GLY A 44 22.52 9.03 -2.85
N GLU A 45 22.94 10.27 -2.58
CA GLU A 45 23.27 10.76 -1.24
C GLU A 45 22.04 10.70 -0.31
N ALA A 46 20.87 11.13 -0.81
CA ALA A 46 19.62 11.02 -0.07
C ALA A 46 19.27 9.56 0.26
N MET A 47 19.46 8.65 -0.70
CA MET A 47 19.26 7.21 -0.51
C MET A 47 20.24 6.63 0.52
N GLU A 48 21.51 7.02 0.49
CA GLU A 48 22.52 6.54 1.45
C GLU A 48 22.22 7.03 2.87
N LYS A 49 21.78 8.29 3.01
CA LYS A 49 21.31 8.86 4.28
C LYS A 49 20.09 8.10 4.81
N ASP A 50 19.10 7.85 3.95
CA ASP A 50 17.91 7.09 4.30
C ASP A 50 18.27 5.63 4.67
N TYR A 51 19.24 5.00 4.01
CA TYR A 51 19.68 3.66 4.39
C TYR A 51 20.19 3.59 5.83
N ARG A 52 21.02 4.56 6.24
CA ARG A 52 21.61 4.61 7.59
C ARG A 52 20.61 5.05 8.67
N SER A 53 19.81 6.08 8.39
CA SER A 53 18.97 6.75 9.39
C SER A 53 17.49 6.39 9.33
N ALA A 54 17.01 5.87 8.20
CA ALA A 54 15.59 5.66 7.93
C ALA A 54 15.35 4.45 6.99
N SER A 55 15.90 3.28 7.34
CA SER A 55 15.87 2.05 6.51
C SER A 55 14.50 1.72 5.88
N LYS A 56 13.39 1.98 6.60
CA LYS A 56 12.03 1.83 6.06
C LYS A 56 11.75 2.73 4.84
N ARG A 57 12.19 3.99 4.86
CA ARG A 57 12.05 4.94 3.74
C ARG A 57 12.93 4.52 2.55
N PHE A 58 14.17 4.11 2.81
CA PHE A 58 15.06 3.55 1.80
C PHE A 58 14.38 2.41 1.03
N TRP A 59 13.90 1.39 1.76
CA TRP A 59 13.26 0.23 1.13
C TRP A 59 11.94 0.57 0.43
N GLN A 60 11.19 1.58 0.89
CA GLN A 60 10.02 2.09 0.16
C GLN A 60 10.43 2.71 -1.19
N THR A 61 11.48 3.52 -1.23
CA THR A 61 12.00 4.12 -2.47
C THR A 61 12.50 3.06 -3.44
N VAL A 62 13.27 2.06 -2.97
CA VAL A 62 13.70 0.91 -3.79
C VAL A 62 12.49 0.17 -4.37
N ARG A 63 11.45 -0.07 -3.56
CA ARG A 63 10.25 -0.78 -4.00
C ARG A 63 9.50 0.01 -5.09
N ARG A 64 9.45 1.34 -5.00
CA ARG A 64 8.84 2.20 -6.04
C ARG A 64 9.65 2.17 -7.33
N LEU A 65 10.97 2.27 -7.25
CA LEU A 65 11.86 2.20 -8.42
C LEU A 65 11.72 0.86 -9.16
N ARG A 66 11.72 -0.26 -8.42
CA ARG A 66 11.59 -1.61 -9.00
C ARG A 66 10.25 -1.85 -9.69
N ARG A 67 9.17 -1.21 -9.23
CA ARG A 67 7.83 -1.37 -9.82
C ARG A 67 7.71 -0.72 -11.21
N GLY A 68 8.65 0.12 -11.62
CA GLY A 68 8.57 0.81 -12.91
C GLY A 68 7.35 1.75 -13.00
N LYS A 69 7.02 2.20 -14.22
CA LYS A 69 5.84 3.04 -14.47
C LYS A 69 4.58 2.19 -14.27
N GLN A 70 3.96 2.32 -13.10
CA GLN A 70 2.65 1.73 -12.83
C GLN A 70 1.61 2.54 -13.60
N CYS A 71 1.09 1.97 -14.69
CA CYS A 71 -0.15 2.46 -15.28
C CYS A 71 -1.27 2.17 -14.26
N PRO A 72 -2.11 3.15 -13.89
CA PRO A 72 -3.24 2.86 -13.03
C PRO A 72 -4.13 1.83 -13.72
N THR A 73 -4.31 0.67 -13.11
CA THR A 73 -5.27 -0.36 -13.53
C THR A 73 -6.67 0.07 -13.11
N ASN A 74 -7.14 1.22 -13.61
CA ASN A 74 -8.52 1.65 -13.47
C ASN A 74 -9.32 1.13 -14.67
N THR A 75 -9.33 -0.19 -14.82
CA THR A 75 -10.03 -0.87 -15.92
C THR A 75 -10.75 -2.08 -15.36
N VAL A 76 -12.08 -2.08 -15.45
CA VAL A 76 -12.96 -3.17 -15.03
C VAL A 76 -13.87 -3.53 -16.20
N TYR A 77 -14.21 -4.80 -16.39
CA TYR A 77 -15.18 -5.19 -17.42
C TYR A 77 -16.62 -5.05 -16.92
N SER A 78 -17.50 -4.51 -17.76
CA SER A 78 -18.95 -4.52 -17.52
C SER A 78 -19.50 -5.95 -17.52
N GLY A 79 -20.71 -6.16 -17.00
CA GLY A 79 -21.41 -7.45 -17.11
C GLY A 79 -21.60 -7.92 -18.56
N SER A 80 -21.56 -7.00 -19.53
CA SER A 80 -21.63 -7.26 -20.97
C SER A 80 -20.25 -7.42 -21.64
N GLY A 81 -19.14 -7.42 -20.88
CA GLY A 81 -17.79 -7.62 -21.40
C GLY A 81 -17.08 -6.37 -21.97
N ASN A 82 -17.61 -5.16 -21.77
CA ASN A 82 -16.99 -3.92 -22.24
C ASN A 82 -16.00 -3.36 -21.21
N LEU A 83 -14.90 -2.75 -21.67
CA LEU A 83 -13.88 -2.17 -20.78
C LEU A 83 -14.33 -0.81 -20.22
N LEU A 84 -14.48 -0.71 -18.90
CA LEU A 84 -14.84 0.51 -18.19
C LEU A 84 -13.59 1.20 -17.63
N THR A 85 -13.38 2.46 -17.99
CA THR A 85 -12.23 3.29 -17.59
C THR A 85 -12.60 4.52 -16.77
N SER A 86 -13.87 4.94 -16.84
CA SER A 86 -14.41 6.05 -16.05
C SER A 86 -14.62 5.63 -14.60
N THR A 87 -14.27 6.48 -13.65
CA THR A 87 -14.49 6.24 -12.22
C THR A 87 -15.97 5.98 -11.91
N GLY A 88 -16.89 6.72 -12.53
CA GLY A 88 -18.33 6.54 -12.31
C GLY A 88 -18.82 5.16 -12.75
N ASP A 89 -18.39 4.72 -13.92
CA ASP A 89 -18.78 3.42 -14.49
C ASP A 89 -18.19 2.26 -13.69
N ILE A 90 -16.95 2.40 -13.22
CA ILE A 90 -16.30 1.41 -12.35
C ILE A 90 -17.07 1.30 -11.02
N VAL A 91 -17.44 2.41 -10.39
CA VAL A 91 -18.22 2.41 -9.15
C VAL A 91 -19.60 1.81 -9.36
N GLY A 92 -20.28 2.14 -10.48
CA GLY A 92 -21.55 1.52 -10.86
C GLY A 92 -21.44 0.00 -11.02
N ARG A 93 -20.37 -0.46 -11.69
CA ARG A 93 -20.11 -1.89 -11.87
C ARG A 93 -19.87 -2.64 -10.55
N TRP A 94 -19.20 -2.01 -9.58
CA TRP A 94 -19.05 -2.56 -8.24
C TRP A 94 -20.38 -2.64 -7.50
N LYS A 95 -21.23 -1.62 -7.62
CA LYS A 95 -22.57 -1.62 -7.05
C LYS A 95 -23.40 -2.80 -7.59
N GLU A 96 -23.46 -2.97 -8.90
CA GLU A 96 -24.15 -4.10 -9.55
C GLU A 96 -23.63 -5.45 -9.03
N TYR A 97 -22.30 -5.62 -8.96
CA TYR A 97 -21.69 -6.86 -8.46
C TYR A 97 -22.12 -7.20 -7.03
N PHE A 98 -22.11 -6.21 -6.13
CA PHE A 98 -22.50 -6.43 -4.74
C PHE A 98 -24.00 -6.55 -4.56
N GLU A 99 -24.82 -5.89 -5.38
CA GLU A 99 -26.27 -6.09 -5.39
C GLU A 99 -26.62 -7.53 -5.80
N ASP A 100 -26.00 -8.05 -6.86
CA ASP A 100 -26.18 -9.44 -7.28
C ASP A 100 -25.66 -10.42 -6.20
N LEU A 101 -24.49 -10.16 -5.63
CA LEU A 101 -23.89 -11.05 -4.63
C LEU A 101 -24.70 -11.10 -3.33
N LEU A 102 -25.16 -9.95 -2.83
CA LEU A 102 -25.80 -9.84 -1.52
C LEU A 102 -27.32 -10.03 -1.58
N ASN A 103 -27.95 -9.79 -2.74
CA ASN A 103 -29.40 -9.91 -2.91
C ASN A 103 -29.79 -11.03 -3.89
N SER A 104 -28.88 -11.96 -4.21
CA SER A 104 -29.21 -13.07 -5.12
C SER A 104 -30.43 -13.84 -4.62
N VAL A 105 -31.41 -13.96 -5.50
CA VAL A 105 -32.70 -14.63 -5.27
C VAL A 105 -32.50 -16.14 -5.37
N ASN A 106 -31.64 -16.70 -4.53
CA ASN A 106 -31.65 -18.11 -4.19
C ASN A 106 -32.00 -18.22 -2.70
N THR A 107 -33.25 -17.91 -2.38
CA THR A 107 -33.92 -18.41 -1.20
C THR A 107 -34.48 -19.80 -1.51
N PRO A 108 -33.87 -20.91 -1.09
CA PRO A 108 -34.64 -21.96 -0.48
C PRO A 108 -34.98 -21.51 0.94
N SER A 109 -36.27 -21.53 1.26
CA SER A 109 -36.82 -21.27 2.60
C SER A 109 -35.92 -21.87 3.68
N ILE A 110 -35.34 -21.01 4.51
CA ILE A 110 -34.80 -21.41 5.80
C ILE A 110 -36.02 -21.64 6.68
N GLU A 111 -36.52 -22.87 6.66
CA GLU A 111 -37.31 -23.37 7.78
C GLU A 111 -36.39 -23.41 9.00
N GLU A 112 -36.97 -22.95 10.09
CA GLU A 112 -36.39 -22.79 11.41
C GLU A 112 -35.80 -24.11 11.90
N ASP A 113 -34.50 -24.11 12.24
CA ASP A 113 -33.96 -25.09 13.17
C ASP A 113 -33.15 -24.36 14.24
N ASN A 114 -33.90 -23.87 15.23
CA ASN A 114 -33.42 -23.45 16.53
C ASN A 114 -32.82 -24.67 17.23
N ASN A 115 -31.51 -24.86 17.14
CA ASN A 115 -30.77 -25.70 18.08
C ASN A 115 -29.76 -24.86 18.85
N MET A 116 -30.29 -24.09 19.80
CA MET A 116 -29.54 -23.46 20.87
C MET A 116 -29.14 -24.56 21.86
N SER A 117 -27.98 -25.19 21.63
CA SER A 117 -27.37 -26.09 22.61
C SER A 117 -26.86 -25.26 23.78
N SER A 118 -27.64 -25.24 24.86
CA SER A 118 -27.19 -24.85 26.20
C SER A 118 -25.92 -25.60 26.56
N ILE A 119 -24.82 -24.89 26.77
CA ILE A 119 -23.61 -25.44 27.38
C ILE A 119 -23.79 -25.29 28.88
N GLU A 120 -24.00 -26.42 29.57
CA GLU A 120 -24.02 -26.52 31.01
C GLU A 120 -22.63 -26.16 31.58
N GLU A 121 -22.61 -25.25 32.55
CA GLU A 121 -21.44 -24.99 33.39
C GLU A 121 -21.19 -26.22 34.26
N ALA A 122 -20.07 -26.89 34.03
CA ALA A 122 -19.52 -27.87 34.96
C ALA A 122 -18.42 -27.20 35.80
N GLU A 123 -18.74 -26.84 37.04
CA GLU A 123 -17.73 -26.63 38.08
C GLU A 123 -16.96 -27.94 38.29
N ALA A 124 -15.70 -27.97 37.90
CA ALA A 124 -14.74 -28.97 38.32
C ALA A 124 -13.57 -28.26 38.99
N GLY A 125 -13.55 -28.32 40.32
CA GLY A 125 -12.43 -27.86 41.13
C GLY A 125 -11.16 -28.64 40.81
N GLY A 126 -10.16 -27.90 40.31
CA GLY A 126 -8.77 -28.32 40.23
C GLY A 126 -7.90 -27.15 40.64
N SER A 127 -7.41 -27.18 41.88
CA SER A 127 -6.46 -26.22 42.42
C SER A 127 -5.10 -26.42 41.73
N GLU A 128 -4.85 -25.66 40.68
CA GLU A 128 -3.51 -25.29 40.24
C GLU A 128 -3.58 -23.81 39.92
N ALA A 129 -2.73 -23.01 40.56
CA ALA A 129 -2.79 -21.56 40.50
C ALA A 129 -2.30 -21.07 39.12
N ASP A 130 -3.07 -21.31 38.07
CA ASP A 130 -2.92 -20.59 36.82
C ASP A 130 -3.45 -19.18 37.06
N SER A 131 -2.53 -18.23 37.07
CA SER A 131 -2.85 -16.83 37.23
C SER A 131 -3.70 -16.41 36.04
N THR A 132 -4.98 -16.11 36.26
CA THR A 132 -5.88 -15.62 35.21
C THR A 132 -5.21 -14.44 34.50
N ILE A 133 -5.10 -14.52 33.17
CA ILE A 133 -4.45 -13.49 32.37
C ILE A 133 -5.23 -12.20 32.56
N SER A 134 -4.58 -11.19 33.12
CA SER A 134 -5.19 -9.89 33.41
C SER A 134 -5.27 -9.02 32.15
N ARG A 135 -6.22 -8.08 32.15
CA ARG A 135 -6.34 -7.11 31.06
C ARG A 135 -5.10 -6.23 30.92
N ALA A 136 -4.41 -5.94 32.02
CA ALA A 136 -3.19 -5.13 32.02
C ALA A 136 -2.05 -5.85 31.28
N GLU A 137 -1.89 -7.15 31.53
CA GLU A 137 -0.90 -7.98 30.81
C GLU A 137 -1.20 -8.04 29.31
N VAL A 138 -2.46 -8.25 28.93
CA VAL A 138 -2.86 -8.26 27.51
C VAL A 138 -2.58 -6.90 26.85
N ALA A 139 -2.93 -5.80 27.51
CA ALA A 139 -2.66 -4.46 26.99
C ALA A 139 -1.16 -4.20 26.78
N GLU A 140 -0.33 -4.59 27.74
CA GLU A 140 1.13 -4.45 27.66
C GLU A 140 1.72 -5.27 26.50
N VAL A 141 1.26 -6.51 26.32
CA VAL A 141 1.71 -7.38 25.24
C VAL A 141 1.29 -6.84 23.87
N VAL A 142 0.03 -6.38 23.75
CA VAL A 142 -0.49 -5.79 22.51
C VAL A 142 0.31 -4.53 22.14
N GLU A 143 0.66 -3.68 23.10
CA GLU A 143 1.48 -2.49 22.85
C GLU A 143 2.88 -2.85 22.34
N LYS A 144 3.47 -3.92 22.86
CA LYS A 144 4.81 -4.42 22.46
C LYS A 144 4.84 -5.09 21.08
N LEU A 145 3.70 -5.39 20.46
CA LEU A 145 3.68 -6.07 19.17
C LEU A 145 4.44 -5.29 18.09
N PRO A 146 5.23 -5.95 17.23
CA PRO A 146 5.96 -5.26 16.17
C PRO A 146 5.01 -4.80 15.06
N GLY A 147 4.97 -3.48 14.81
CA GLY A 147 4.23 -2.91 13.69
C GLY A 147 4.91 -3.15 12.33
N GLY A 148 4.12 -3.15 11.26
CA GLY A 148 4.54 -3.29 9.87
C GLY A 148 4.90 -4.72 9.48
N LYS A 149 4.51 -5.72 10.29
CA LYS A 149 4.70 -7.13 9.97
C LYS A 149 3.59 -7.66 9.05
N ALA A 150 3.92 -8.72 8.32
CA ALA A 150 2.92 -9.44 7.56
C ALA A 150 1.96 -10.15 8.52
N PRO A 151 0.66 -10.18 8.21
CA PRO A 151 -0.30 -10.97 8.99
C PRO A 151 0.00 -12.46 8.85
N GLY A 152 -0.47 -13.26 9.82
CA GLY A 152 -0.37 -14.71 9.82
C GLY A 152 -1.42 -15.37 8.93
N VAL A 153 -1.65 -16.68 9.16
CA VAL A 153 -2.71 -17.46 8.50
C VAL A 153 -4.11 -16.94 8.82
N ASP A 154 -4.24 -16.26 9.97
CA ASP A 154 -5.45 -15.59 10.45
C ASP A 154 -5.75 -14.28 9.72
N GLU A 155 -4.82 -13.80 8.89
CA GLU A 155 -4.87 -12.50 8.22
C GLU A 155 -4.96 -11.28 9.18
N ILE A 156 -4.72 -11.49 10.48
CA ILE A 156 -4.79 -10.43 11.50
C ILE A 156 -3.43 -9.73 11.58
N ARG A 157 -3.47 -8.40 11.40
CA ARG A 157 -2.28 -7.56 11.54
C ARG A 157 -2.12 -7.06 12.98
N PRO A 158 -0.89 -6.93 13.49
CA PRO A 158 -0.63 -6.34 14.81
C PRO A 158 -1.27 -4.96 15.01
N GLU A 159 -1.40 -4.16 13.95
CA GLU A 159 -2.05 -2.86 14.00
C GLU A 159 -3.53 -2.92 14.41
N TYR A 160 -4.25 -3.99 14.02
CA TYR A 160 -5.66 -4.15 14.39
C TYR A 160 -5.80 -4.35 15.89
N LEU A 161 -4.95 -5.20 16.48
CA LEU A 161 -4.92 -5.43 17.92
C LEU A 161 -4.54 -4.16 18.69
N LYS A 162 -3.58 -3.39 18.19
CA LYS A 162 -3.18 -2.10 18.79
C LYS A 162 -4.25 -1.00 18.69
N SER A 163 -5.18 -1.13 17.74
CA SER A 163 -6.29 -0.19 17.56
C SER A 163 -7.53 -0.52 18.40
N LEU A 164 -7.52 -1.64 19.13
CA LEU A 164 -8.62 -2.02 20.01
C LEU A 164 -8.79 -0.99 21.13
N ASP A 165 -10.04 -0.67 21.40
CA ASP A 165 -10.43 0.14 22.55
C ASP A 165 -10.52 -0.73 23.82
N VAL A 166 -10.97 -0.12 24.93
CA VAL A 166 -11.09 -0.82 26.23
C VAL A 166 -12.03 -2.03 26.14
N VAL A 167 -13.07 -1.95 25.31
CA VAL A 167 -14.04 -3.04 25.11
C VAL A 167 -13.40 -4.18 24.32
N GLY A 168 -12.72 -3.86 23.22
CA GLY A 168 -12.00 -4.84 22.40
C GLY A 168 -10.92 -5.57 23.20
N LEU A 169 -10.13 -4.86 24.01
CA LEU A 169 -9.15 -5.48 24.90
C LEU A 169 -9.81 -6.40 25.94
N SER A 170 -10.99 -6.04 26.46
CA SER A 170 -11.70 -6.88 27.42
C SER A 170 -12.20 -8.20 26.78
N TRP A 171 -12.67 -8.15 25.53
CA TRP A 171 -13.01 -9.35 24.78
C TRP A 171 -11.78 -10.22 24.46
N LEU A 172 -10.66 -9.60 24.08
CA LEU A 172 -9.41 -10.31 23.82
C LEU A 172 -8.90 -11.01 25.08
N THR A 173 -8.91 -10.33 26.23
CA THR A 173 -8.56 -10.93 27.53
C THR A 173 -9.49 -12.09 27.88
N ARG A 174 -10.80 -11.95 27.65
CA ARG A 174 -11.73 -13.06 27.88
C ARG A 174 -11.37 -14.26 26.98
N LEU A 175 -11.10 -14.02 25.70
CA LEU A 175 -10.71 -15.06 24.76
C LEU A 175 -9.43 -15.79 25.16
N CYS A 176 -8.43 -15.07 25.69
CA CYS A 176 -7.19 -15.68 26.20
C CYS A 176 -7.40 -16.56 27.44
N ASN A 177 -8.49 -16.38 28.20
CA ASN A 177 -8.81 -17.14 29.41
C ASN A 177 -9.88 -18.23 29.18
N ILE A 178 -10.32 -18.47 27.94
CA ILE A 178 -11.27 -19.55 27.59
C ILE A 178 -10.55 -20.90 27.38
N ALA A 179 -9.22 -20.89 27.28
CA ALA A 179 -8.40 -22.08 27.05
C ALA A 179 -8.33 -23.00 28.27
#